data_AF-A0A1F5PKD2-F1
#
_entry.id   AF-A0A1F5PKD2-F1
#
_cell.length_a   1.000
_cell.length_b   1.000
_cell.length_c   1.000
_cell.angle_alpha   90.00
_cell.angle_beta   90.00
_cell.angle_gamma   90.00
#
_symmetry.space_group_name_H-M   'P 1'
#
loop_
_entity.id
_entity.type
_entity.pdbx_description
1 polymer ?
#
loop_
_entity_poly.entity_id
_entity_poly.type
_entity_poly.pdbx_seq_one_letter_code
_entity_poly.pdbx_strand_id
1 'polypeptide(L)'
;MNNQHDIEDVLTSWGKNSRQEPVNNQILKSEILSKEFATAKKIAPTRAWPLWFSLSLTGVAVILFFVNLFPTVNFSSPKLWAPSESSPTAGVSAPQNSIIAPDYYPRDVTPVSDNREFLKKDYNATLRSRDVSELVDRIQITVRGFNGRVDGSSGSVKNGYVSFVIPASSLETFRAQIKTLVPGKFYAEQIYTQNLLPQKQSIEQSRTEAEKTLAQLQASRQQLITAHSSAVNSLQQRLNAVAKEQTALQSEVTFDPARQAQINARLDQLAKQKISLQSQLVSENNSYSQKLGSWDSQISYTQTNLENIQKQDQSLVDNVATVQGYIAINWISLWEAADLYMSGPLVAWLFLAAALAVYLWQRRTPEILLP
;
A
#
# COMPACT_ATOMS: atom_id res chain seq x y z
N MET A 1 45.35 -57.75 -52.34
CA MET A 1 45.70 -59.08 -52.87
C MET A 1 44.45 -59.96 -53.00
N ASN A 2 43.37 -59.47 -53.66
CA ASN A 2 42.12 -60.22 -53.86
C ASN A 2 41.82 -60.56 -55.34
N ASN A 3 42.50 -59.91 -56.30
CA ASN A 3 42.17 -60.06 -57.71
C ASN A 3 42.73 -61.36 -58.34
N GLN A 4 43.65 -62.06 -57.67
CA GLN A 4 44.20 -63.32 -58.20
C GLN A 4 43.20 -64.49 -58.11
N HIS A 5 42.36 -64.53 -57.06
CA HIS A 5 41.37 -65.61 -56.90
C HIS A 5 40.23 -65.49 -57.93
N ASP A 6 39.81 -64.26 -58.28
CA ASP A 6 38.73 -64.05 -59.26
C ASP A 6 39.13 -64.47 -60.69
N ILE A 7 40.41 -64.27 -61.06
CA ILE A 7 40.92 -64.67 -62.38
C ILE A 7 41.05 -66.19 -62.47
N GLU A 8 41.51 -66.85 -61.40
CA GLU A 8 41.57 -68.31 -61.33
C GLU A 8 40.19 -68.93 -61.45
N ASP A 9 39.18 -68.42 -60.74
CA ASP A 9 37.81 -68.97 -60.81
C ASP A 9 37.19 -68.82 -62.21
N VAL A 10 37.44 -67.70 -62.90
CA VAL A 10 36.96 -67.50 -64.28
C VAL A 10 37.62 -68.49 -65.24
N LEU A 11 38.94 -68.66 -65.18
CA LEU A 11 39.67 -69.61 -66.02
C LEU A 11 39.27 -71.06 -65.73
N THR A 12 39.04 -71.40 -64.46
CA THR A 12 38.64 -72.75 -64.04
C THR A 12 37.21 -73.07 -64.47
N SER A 13 36.29 -72.10 -64.41
CA SER A 13 34.92 -72.25 -64.90
C SER A 13 34.85 -72.39 -66.42
N TRP A 14 35.68 -71.65 -67.16
CA TRP A 14 35.77 -71.73 -68.61
C TRP A 14 36.35 -73.08 -69.06
N GLY A 15 37.43 -73.53 -68.42
CA GLY A 15 38.04 -74.83 -68.70
C GLY A 15 37.12 -76.03 -68.43
N LYS A 16 36.24 -75.93 -67.41
CA LYS A 16 35.22 -76.94 -67.12
C LYS A 16 34.12 -77.02 -68.19
N ASN A 17 33.73 -75.88 -68.77
CA ASN A 17 32.59 -75.82 -69.70
C ASN A 17 32.99 -76.07 -71.16
N SER A 18 34.19 -75.68 -71.58
CA SER A 18 34.50 -75.58 -73.01
C SER A 18 35.42 -76.68 -73.58
N ARG A 19 36.13 -77.47 -72.75
CA ARG A 19 36.99 -78.63 -73.12
C ARG A 19 37.80 -78.50 -74.44
N GLN A 20 38.20 -77.29 -74.83
CA GLN A 20 39.03 -76.96 -75.99
C GLN A 20 39.87 -75.70 -75.65
N GLU A 21 41.00 -75.51 -76.32
CA GLU A 21 41.82 -74.30 -76.16
C GLU A 21 41.16 -73.08 -76.85
N PRO A 22 41.25 -71.86 -76.26
CA PRO A 22 40.54 -70.69 -76.76
C PRO A 22 41.13 -70.22 -78.09
N VAL A 23 40.30 -70.16 -79.13
CA VAL A 23 40.70 -69.75 -80.50
C VAL A 23 41.09 -68.26 -80.56
N ASN A 24 40.76 -67.44 -79.55
CA ASN A 24 41.16 -66.03 -79.48
C ASN A 24 41.14 -65.46 -78.04
N ASN A 25 42.24 -64.82 -77.61
CA ASN A 25 42.47 -64.32 -76.24
C ASN A 25 41.62 -63.08 -75.88
N GLN A 26 40.93 -62.46 -76.86
CA GLN A 26 40.15 -61.24 -76.62
C GLN A 26 38.82 -61.48 -75.87
N ILE A 27 38.23 -62.68 -76.01
CA ILE A 27 36.93 -63.01 -75.40
C ILE A 27 37.06 -63.14 -73.87
N LEU A 28 38.10 -63.85 -73.41
CA LEU A 28 38.43 -63.98 -71.98
C LEU A 28 38.73 -62.63 -71.33
N LYS A 29 39.42 -61.74 -72.06
CA LYS A 29 39.74 -60.39 -71.56
C LYS A 29 38.50 -59.54 -71.34
N SER A 30 37.49 -59.60 -72.23
CA SER A 30 36.24 -58.87 -72.04
C SER A 30 35.41 -59.39 -70.87
N GLU A 31 35.45 -60.69 -70.60
CA GLU A 31 34.66 -61.31 -69.54
C GLU A 31 35.24 -60.99 -68.15
N ILE A 32 36.58 -61.02 -68.02
CA ILE A 32 37.28 -60.60 -66.79
C ILE A 32 37.04 -59.12 -66.49
N LEU A 33 37.18 -58.25 -67.50
CA LEU A 33 36.92 -56.82 -67.33
C LEU A 33 35.46 -56.55 -66.94
N SER A 34 34.49 -57.28 -67.51
CA SER A 34 33.07 -57.10 -67.17
C SER A 34 32.73 -57.50 -65.73
N LYS A 35 33.47 -58.45 -65.14
CA LYS A 35 33.30 -58.85 -63.73
C LYS A 35 33.98 -57.89 -62.76
N GLU A 36 35.14 -57.32 -63.08
CA GLU A 36 35.81 -56.34 -62.20
C GLU A 36 34.99 -55.04 -62.04
N PHE A 37 34.26 -54.60 -63.07
CA PHE A 37 33.37 -53.42 -62.97
C PHE A 37 32.01 -53.71 -62.29
N ALA A 38 31.64 -54.98 -62.08
CA ALA A 38 30.36 -55.34 -61.45
C ALA A 38 30.40 -55.34 -59.91
N THR A 39 31.59 -55.33 -59.30
CA THR A 39 31.80 -55.24 -57.84
C THR A 39 31.96 -53.80 -57.35
N ALA A 40 31.08 -52.89 -57.78
CA ALA A 40 30.91 -51.60 -57.12
C ALA A 40 30.16 -51.80 -55.79
N LYS A 41 30.93 -51.90 -54.70
CA LYS A 41 30.47 -52.08 -53.32
C LYS A 41 29.49 -50.96 -52.93
N LYS A 42 28.18 -51.26 -52.84
CA LYS A 42 27.17 -50.36 -52.27
C LYS A 42 27.41 -50.23 -50.75
N ILE A 43 27.95 -49.11 -50.32
CA ILE A 43 28.07 -48.75 -48.90
C ILE A 43 26.81 -47.97 -48.51
N ALA A 44 26.06 -48.48 -47.54
CA ALA A 44 24.88 -47.80 -46.98
C ALA A 44 25.29 -46.50 -46.26
N PRO A 45 24.57 -45.38 -46.44
CA PRO A 45 24.92 -44.13 -45.77
C PRO A 45 24.65 -44.23 -44.27
N THR A 46 25.69 -44.05 -43.46
CA THR A 46 25.57 -43.79 -42.03
C THR A 46 24.80 -42.48 -41.83
N ARG A 47 23.75 -42.52 -41.02
CA ARG A 47 22.83 -41.41 -40.75
C ARG A 47 23.55 -40.26 -40.03
N ALA A 48 24.28 -39.46 -40.79
CA ALA A 48 24.81 -38.18 -40.33
C ALA A 48 23.63 -37.24 -40.06
N TRP A 49 23.55 -36.72 -38.85
CA TRP A 49 22.60 -35.65 -38.56
C TRP A 49 22.94 -34.46 -39.47
N PRO A 50 21.94 -33.87 -40.14
CA PRO A 50 22.21 -32.86 -41.14
C PRO A 50 22.75 -31.57 -40.49
N LEU A 51 23.70 -30.92 -41.17
CA LEU A 51 24.38 -29.69 -40.73
C LEU A 51 23.41 -28.54 -40.35
N TRP A 52 22.17 -28.55 -40.86
CA TRP A 52 21.18 -27.55 -40.48
C TRP A 52 20.81 -27.64 -39.00
N PHE A 53 20.95 -28.79 -38.35
CA PHE A 53 20.57 -28.94 -36.94
C PHE A 53 21.50 -28.14 -36.01
N SER A 54 22.82 -28.18 -36.24
CA SER A 54 23.79 -27.38 -35.48
C SER A 54 23.68 -25.89 -35.80
N LEU A 55 23.41 -25.53 -37.05
CA LEU A 55 23.11 -24.15 -37.45
C LEU A 55 21.83 -23.63 -36.78
N SER A 56 20.78 -24.46 -36.67
CA SER A 56 19.53 -24.07 -36.02
C SER A 56 19.70 -23.86 -34.51
N LEU A 57 20.47 -24.71 -33.83
CA LEU A 57 20.82 -24.56 -32.41
C LEU A 57 21.66 -23.30 -32.16
N THR A 58 22.63 -23.03 -33.03
CA THR A 58 23.47 -21.83 -32.94
C THR A 58 22.66 -20.56 -33.21
N GLY A 59 21.74 -20.60 -34.19
CA GLY A 59 20.82 -19.50 -34.47
C GLY A 59 19.89 -19.20 -33.29
N VAL A 60 19.32 -20.23 -32.67
CA VAL A 60 18.51 -20.08 -31.44
C VAL A 60 19.35 -19.53 -30.29
N ALA A 61 20.59 -19.99 -30.11
CA ALA A 61 21.48 -19.49 -29.07
C ALA A 61 21.83 -18.00 -29.26
N VAL A 62 22.11 -17.57 -30.49
CA VAL A 62 22.38 -16.16 -30.82
C VAL A 62 21.14 -15.30 -30.58
N ILE A 63 19.96 -15.75 -31.00
CA ILE A 63 18.70 -15.03 -30.75
C ILE A 63 18.44 -14.89 -29.24
N LEU A 64 18.58 -15.98 -28.47
CA LEU A 64 18.41 -15.95 -27.01
C LEU A 64 19.46 -15.09 -26.31
N PHE A 65 20.68 -15.01 -26.83
CA PHE A 65 21.75 -14.16 -26.31
C PHE A 65 21.44 -12.67 -26.54
N PHE A 66 20.94 -12.29 -27.72
CA PHE A 66 20.56 -10.90 -28.03
C PHE A 66 19.27 -10.46 -27.32
N VAL A 67 18.30 -11.36 -27.14
CA VAL A 67 17.07 -11.07 -26.36
C VAL A 67 17.39 -10.85 -24.88
N ASN A 68 18.40 -11.53 -24.33
CA ASN A 68 18.87 -11.32 -22.95
C ASN A 68 19.83 -10.11 -22.78
N LEU A 69 20.44 -9.58 -23.85
CA LEU A 69 21.33 -8.42 -23.78
C LEU A 69 20.57 -7.09 -23.62
N PHE A 70 19.31 -7.05 -24.05
CA PHE A 70 18.41 -5.92 -23.88
C PHE A 70 17.25 -6.33 -22.98
N PRO A 71 17.40 -6.31 -21.65
CA PRO A 71 16.26 -6.49 -20.77
C PRO A 71 15.29 -5.33 -21.05
N THR A 72 14.20 -5.59 -21.77
CA THR A 72 13.03 -4.71 -21.73
C THR A 72 12.43 -4.87 -20.34
N VAL A 73 13.02 -4.16 -19.36
CA VAL A 73 12.40 -3.89 -18.08
C VAL A 73 11.21 -2.96 -18.33
N ASN A 74 10.10 -3.53 -18.77
CA ASN A 74 8.80 -2.90 -18.59
C ASN A 74 8.46 -3.01 -17.10
N PHE A 75 9.00 -2.09 -16.31
CA PHE A 75 8.36 -1.70 -15.06
C PHE A 75 7.06 -0.98 -15.42
N SER A 76 6.02 -1.75 -15.72
CA SER A 76 4.67 -1.23 -15.52
C SER A 76 4.46 -1.12 -14.01
N SER A 77 4.81 0.04 -13.47
CA SER A 77 4.31 0.47 -12.18
C SER A 77 2.78 0.31 -12.21
N PRO A 78 2.18 -0.47 -11.28
CA PRO A 78 0.73 -0.47 -11.16
C PRO A 78 0.30 0.97 -10.92
N LYS A 79 -0.55 1.47 -11.81
CA LYS A 79 -1.17 2.79 -11.71
C LYS A 79 -1.92 2.81 -10.37
N LEU A 80 -1.39 3.55 -9.41
CA LEU A 80 -2.04 3.82 -8.13
C LEU A 80 -3.43 4.37 -8.42
N TRP A 81 -4.46 3.65 -7.97
CA TRP A 81 -5.83 4.17 -7.95
C TRP A 81 -5.90 5.14 -6.77
N ALA A 82 -5.68 6.43 -7.04
CA ALA A 82 -6.05 7.48 -6.10
C ALA A 82 -7.59 7.51 -6.00
N PRO A 83 -8.19 7.64 -4.80
CA PRO A 83 -9.62 7.85 -4.68
C PRO A 83 -9.99 9.17 -5.37
N SER A 84 -10.98 9.11 -6.27
CA SER A 84 -11.55 10.31 -6.89
C SER A 84 -12.37 11.08 -5.86
N GLU A 85 -11.82 12.19 -5.35
CA GLU A 85 -12.62 13.22 -4.69
C GLU A 85 -13.48 13.91 -5.76
N SER A 86 -14.77 13.57 -5.76
CA SER A 86 -15.78 14.29 -6.52
C SER A 86 -16.00 15.67 -5.90
N SER A 87 -15.45 16.70 -6.51
CA SER A 87 -15.87 18.09 -6.27
C SER A 87 -16.81 18.53 -7.40
N PRO A 88 -18.08 18.90 -7.11
CA PRO A 88 -18.95 19.50 -8.10
C PRO A 88 -18.58 20.97 -8.31
N THR A 89 -18.21 21.30 -9.54
CA THR A 89 -18.01 22.68 -10.01
C THR A 89 -19.37 23.37 -10.13
N ALA A 90 -19.68 24.31 -9.23
CA ALA A 90 -20.71 25.30 -9.44
C ALA A 90 -20.06 26.69 -9.34
N GLY A 91 -19.97 27.38 -10.48
CA GLY A 91 -19.46 28.72 -10.56
C GLY A 91 -20.47 29.72 -10.02
N VAL A 92 -20.05 30.49 -9.01
CA VAL A 92 -20.57 31.82 -8.69
C VAL A 92 -19.39 32.70 -8.30
N SER A 93 -19.25 33.81 -9.00
CA SER A 93 -18.25 34.87 -8.90
C SER A 93 -18.33 35.69 -7.61
N ALA A 94 -17.19 35.93 -6.94
CA ALA A 94 -16.96 37.00 -5.95
C ALA A 94 -15.43 37.20 -5.70
N PRO A 95 -14.98 38.37 -5.20
CA PRO A 95 -13.78 39.07 -5.68
C PRO A 95 -12.45 38.66 -5.03
N GLN A 96 -11.36 38.91 -5.78
CA GLN A 96 -9.97 38.75 -5.37
C GLN A 96 -9.65 39.56 -4.11
N ASN A 97 -9.34 38.86 -3.02
CA ASN A 97 -8.48 39.36 -1.96
C ASN A 97 -7.19 38.54 -1.98
N SER A 98 -6.08 39.21 -2.31
CA SER A 98 -4.74 38.64 -2.30
C SER A 98 -4.32 38.28 -0.87
N ILE A 99 -4.33 36.98 -0.56
CA ILE A 99 -3.62 36.47 0.63
C ILE A 99 -2.26 35.98 0.14
N ILE A 100 -1.25 36.76 0.50
CA ILE A 100 0.16 36.42 0.41
C ILE A 100 0.34 35.09 1.15
N ALA A 101 0.73 34.05 0.41
CA ALA A 101 1.12 32.77 1.01
C ALA A 101 2.38 33.01 1.86
N PRO A 102 2.42 32.55 3.12
CA PRO A 102 3.60 32.72 3.94
C PRO A 102 4.76 31.88 3.39
N ASP A 103 5.92 32.51 3.47
CA ASP A 103 7.21 32.04 2.99
C ASP A 103 7.59 30.67 3.59
N TYR A 104 8.34 29.93 2.79
CA TYR A 104 8.78 28.57 3.04
C TYR A 104 9.63 28.49 4.33
N TYR A 105 9.13 27.84 5.39
CA TYR A 105 9.85 27.74 6.66
C TYR A 105 11.19 26.98 6.52
N PRO A 106 12.28 27.50 7.11
CA PRO A 106 13.52 26.74 7.27
C PRO A 106 13.32 25.59 8.27
N ARG A 107 13.91 24.44 7.97
CA ARG A 107 13.88 23.24 8.80
C ARG A 107 14.76 23.44 10.04
N ASP A 108 14.18 23.99 11.10
CA ASP A 108 14.78 23.96 12.44
C ASP A 108 14.71 22.53 12.99
N VAL A 109 15.88 21.90 13.15
CA VAL A 109 16.04 20.68 13.95
C VAL A 109 15.94 21.09 15.42
N THR A 110 14.72 21.12 15.94
CA THR A 110 14.50 21.22 17.38
C THR A 110 15.03 19.96 18.06
N PRO A 111 15.66 20.06 19.24
CA PRO A 111 16.05 18.90 20.02
C PRO A 111 14.81 18.05 20.30
N VAL A 112 14.87 16.75 19.99
CA VAL A 112 13.79 15.80 20.25
C VAL A 112 13.66 15.65 21.76
N SER A 113 12.81 16.48 22.38
CA SER A 113 12.48 16.41 23.81
C SER A 113 11.60 15.20 24.16
N ASP A 114 11.15 14.46 23.16
CA ASP A 114 10.20 13.36 23.28
C ASP A 114 10.76 12.11 22.59
N ASN A 115 11.23 11.15 23.39
CA ASN A 115 11.85 9.92 22.91
C ASN A 115 10.83 8.83 22.51
N ARG A 116 9.52 9.14 22.51
CA ARG A 116 8.49 8.16 22.14
C ARG A 116 8.54 7.88 20.64
N GLU A 117 8.46 6.62 20.24
CA GLU A 117 8.26 6.23 18.85
C GLU A 117 6.77 6.04 18.57
N PHE A 118 6.23 6.81 17.63
CA PHE A 118 4.83 6.71 17.23
C PHE A 118 4.76 6.49 15.72
N LEU A 119 5.05 5.25 15.31
CA LEU A 119 5.30 4.88 13.93
C LEU A 119 4.14 4.06 13.37
N LYS A 120 3.46 4.59 12.35
CA LYS A 120 2.55 3.78 11.55
C LYS A 120 3.35 2.96 10.55
N LYS A 121 3.01 1.68 10.43
CA LYS A 121 3.60 0.78 9.44
C LYS A 121 2.52 0.28 8.50
N ASP A 122 2.80 0.29 7.21
CA ASP A 122 1.99 -0.36 6.18
C ASP A 122 2.82 -1.44 5.49
N TYR A 123 2.18 -2.56 5.18
CA TYR A 123 2.84 -3.73 4.61
C TYR A 123 2.33 -4.03 3.20
N ASN A 124 3.21 -3.99 2.22
CA ASN A 124 2.89 -4.36 0.85
C ASN A 124 3.79 -5.50 0.40
N ALA A 125 3.21 -6.53 -0.20
CA ALA A 125 4.00 -7.59 -0.80
C ALA A 125 3.43 -8.05 -2.13
N THR A 126 4.32 -8.55 -2.99
CA THR A 126 3.97 -9.21 -4.25
C THR A 126 4.50 -10.62 -4.20
N LEU A 127 3.61 -11.59 -4.36
CA LEU A 127 3.94 -13.01 -4.46
C LEU A 127 3.68 -13.48 -5.89
N ARG A 128 4.52 -14.39 -6.38
CA ARG A 128 4.33 -15.06 -7.66
C ARG A 128 4.13 -16.56 -7.43
N SER A 129 3.05 -17.13 -7.95
CA SER A 129 2.74 -18.55 -7.80
C SER A 129 1.93 -19.07 -8.97
N ARG A 130 2.03 -20.37 -9.28
CA ARG A 130 1.21 -21.02 -10.29
C ARG A 130 -0.23 -21.26 -9.82
N ASP A 131 -0.40 -21.45 -8.51
CA ASP A 131 -1.69 -21.76 -7.87
C ASP A 131 -2.18 -20.54 -7.09
N VAL A 132 -2.61 -19.51 -7.83
CA VAL A 132 -2.97 -18.20 -7.27
C VAL A 132 -4.15 -18.31 -6.30
N SER A 133 -5.20 -19.06 -6.65
CA SER A 133 -6.39 -19.20 -5.80
C SER A 133 -6.07 -19.88 -4.46
N GLU A 134 -5.26 -20.94 -4.47
CA GLU A 134 -4.87 -21.63 -3.23
C GLU A 134 -3.99 -20.73 -2.35
N LEU A 135 -3.09 -19.97 -2.96
CA LEU A 135 -2.24 -19.03 -2.23
C LEU A 135 -3.06 -17.91 -1.59
N VAL A 136 -4.09 -17.40 -2.28
CA VAL A 136 -5.06 -16.43 -1.72
C VAL A 136 -5.71 -17.00 -0.45
N ASP A 137 -6.19 -18.25 -0.49
CA ASP A 137 -6.84 -18.89 0.67
C ASP A 137 -5.86 -19.11 1.83
N ARG A 138 -4.64 -19.57 1.55
CA ARG A 138 -3.58 -19.73 2.56
C ARG A 138 -3.22 -18.40 3.23
N ILE A 139 -3.15 -17.32 2.45
CA ILE A 139 -2.89 -15.97 2.99
C ILE A 139 -4.06 -15.51 3.87
N GLN A 140 -5.31 -15.71 3.45
CA GLN A 140 -6.48 -15.38 4.29
C GLN A 140 -6.47 -16.14 5.62
N ILE A 141 -6.17 -17.43 5.60
CA ILE A 141 -6.04 -18.26 6.82
C ILE A 141 -4.92 -17.71 7.71
N THR A 142 -3.79 -17.35 7.10
CA THR A 142 -2.64 -16.77 7.83
C THR A 142 -3.04 -15.45 8.48
N VAL A 143 -3.66 -14.52 7.75
CA VAL A 143 -4.16 -13.24 8.30
C VAL A 143 -5.06 -13.48 9.50
N ARG A 144 -6.05 -14.36 9.37
CA ARG A 144 -6.97 -14.69 10.48
C ARG A 144 -6.24 -15.36 11.66
N GLY A 145 -5.22 -16.17 11.39
CA GLY A 145 -4.38 -16.81 12.40
C GLY A 145 -3.56 -15.83 13.25
N PHE A 146 -3.24 -14.64 12.72
CA PHE A 146 -2.58 -13.56 13.46
C PHE A 146 -3.57 -12.54 14.05
N ASN A 147 -4.81 -12.96 14.33
CA ASN A 147 -5.88 -12.08 14.79
C ASN A 147 -6.15 -10.90 13.84
N GLY A 148 -5.86 -11.08 12.55
CA GLY A 148 -6.10 -10.10 11.52
C GLY A 148 -7.50 -10.22 10.92
N ARG A 149 -7.97 -9.11 10.35
CA ARG A 149 -9.19 -9.03 9.57
C ARG A 149 -8.84 -8.93 8.09
N VAL A 150 -9.50 -9.72 7.26
CA VAL A 150 -9.43 -9.58 5.80
C VAL A 150 -10.49 -8.55 5.39
N ASP A 151 -10.07 -7.45 4.79
CA ASP A 151 -10.96 -6.37 4.34
C ASP A 151 -11.41 -6.60 2.89
N GLY A 152 -10.62 -7.34 2.11
CA GLY A 152 -10.94 -7.68 0.73
C GLY A 152 -10.04 -8.78 0.21
N SER A 153 -10.57 -9.61 -0.69
CA SER A 153 -9.79 -10.63 -1.35
C SER A 153 -10.35 -10.94 -2.72
N SER A 154 -9.47 -11.23 -3.67
CA SER A 154 -9.83 -11.77 -4.97
C SER A 154 -8.85 -12.87 -5.35
N GLY A 155 -9.38 -13.93 -5.94
CA GLY A 155 -8.60 -15.02 -6.50
C GLY A 155 -9.13 -15.35 -7.88
N SER A 156 -8.26 -15.27 -8.88
CA SER A 156 -8.49 -15.83 -10.21
C SER A 156 -7.34 -16.77 -10.57
N VAL A 157 -7.42 -17.41 -11.73
CA VAL A 157 -6.36 -18.29 -12.22
C VAL A 157 -5.03 -17.53 -12.40
N LYS A 158 -5.10 -16.25 -12.81
CA LYS A 158 -3.91 -15.47 -13.20
C LYS A 158 -3.48 -14.42 -12.18
N ASN A 159 -4.42 -13.81 -11.47
CA ASN A 159 -4.13 -12.73 -10.52
C ASN A 159 -5.04 -12.85 -9.30
N GLY A 160 -4.56 -12.36 -8.17
CA GLY A 160 -5.31 -12.27 -6.94
C GLY A 160 -4.76 -11.19 -6.04
N TYR A 161 -5.51 -10.84 -5.01
CA TYR A 161 -5.04 -9.98 -3.95
C TYR A 161 -5.70 -10.31 -2.62
N VAL A 162 -5.05 -9.91 -1.53
CA VAL A 162 -5.63 -9.90 -0.19
C VAL A 162 -5.28 -8.57 0.46
N SER A 163 -6.30 -7.78 0.83
CA SER A 163 -6.18 -6.62 1.70
C SER A 163 -6.63 -6.97 3.11
N PHE A 164 -5.89 -6.49 4.10
CA PHE A 164 -6.10 -6.90 5.49
C PHE A 164 -5.59 -5.87 6.49
N VAL A 165 -5.96 -6.10 7.74
CA VAL A 165 -5.44 -5.40 8.92
C VAL A 165 -4.99 -6.43 9.94
N ILE A 166 -3.78 -6.28 10.49
CA ILE A 166 -3.26 -7.11 11.59
C ILE A 166 -2.77 -6.23 12.73
N PRO A 167 -2.67 -6.75 13.96
CA PRO A 167 -1.99 -6.05 15.05
C PRO A 167 -0.52 -5.79 14.69
N ALA A 168 -0.04 -4.57 14.97
CA ALA A 168 1.34 -4.18 14.68
C ALA A 168 2.38 -5.05 15.42
N SER A 169 2.03 -5.54 16.61
CA SER A 169 2.85 -6.47 17.40
C SER A 169 3.09 -7.81 16.70
N SER A 170 2.19 -8.21 15.79
CA SER A 170 2.25 -9.50 15.08
C SER A 170 2.94 -9.40 13.71
N LEU A 171 3.30 -8.18 13.28
CA LEU A 171 3.81 -7.92 11.93
C LEU A 171 5.03 -8.77 11.59
N GLU A 172 6.05 -8.84 12.46
CA GLU A 172 7.30 -9.51 12.12
C GLU A 172 7.12 -11.03 11.97
N THR A 173 6.32 -11.66 12.83
CA THR A 173 6.00 -13.08 12.71
C THR A 173 5.13 -13.36 11.49
N PHE A 174 4.15 -12.49 11.22
CA PHE A 174 3.32 -12.57 10.03
C PHE A 174 4.16 -12.51 8.74
N ARG A 175 5.08 -11.54 8.66
CA ARG A 175 6.02 -11.40 7.53
C ARG A 175 6.84 -12.66 7.31
N ALA A 176 7.41 -13.21 8.38
CA ALA A 176 8.17 -14.44 8.30
C ALA A 176 7.33 -15.58 7.72
N GLN A 177 6.07 -15.73 8.17
CA GLN A 177 5.16 -16.76 7.67
C GLN A 177 4.79 -16.54 6.20
N ILE A 178 4.44 -15.33 5.77
CA ILE A 178 4.15 -15.03 4.36
C ILE A 178 5.36 -15.34 3.46
N LYS A 179 6.56 -15.03 3.91
CA LYS A 179 7.80 -15.32 3.18
C LYS A 179 8.06 -16.82 2.99
N THR A 180 7.51 -17.69 3.83
CA THR A 180 7.61 -19.15 3.67
C THR A 180 6.64 -19.73 2.64
N LEU A 181 5.59 -18.98 2.27
CA LEU A 181 4.57 -19.48 1.34
C LEU A 181 5.07 -19.62 -0.10
N VAL A 182 6.10 -18.86 -0.48
CA VAL A 182 6.71 -18.93 -1.80
C VAL A 182 8.24 -18.91 -1.69
N PRO A 183 8.97 -19.52 -2.63
CA PRO A 183 10.43 -19.38 -2.66
C PRO A 183 10.85 -17.91 -2.74
N GLY A 184 11.96 -17.56 -2.08
CA GLY A 184 12.33 -16.16 -1.87
C GLY A 184 12.50 -15.30 -3.13
N LYS A 185 12.77 -15.89 -4.30
CA LYS A 185 12.83 -15.16 -5.58
C LYS A 185 11.47 -14.70 -6.09
N PHE A 186 10.39 -15.36 -5.67
CA PHE A 186 9.01 -15.04 -6.03
C PHE A 186 8.31 -14.11 -5.03
N TYR A 187 9.07 -13.56 -4.08
CA TYR A 187 8.57 -12.66 -3.04
C TYR A 187 9.28 -11.31 -3.13
N ALA A 188 8.50 -10.24 -3.16
CA ALA A 188 8.98 -8.88 -3.00
C ALA A 188 8.15 -8.18 -1.92
N GLU A 189 8.81 -7.46 -1.02
CA GLU A 189 8.15 -6.72 0.06
C GLU A 189 8.56 -5.26 0.09
N GLN A 190 7.62 -4.43 0.54
CA GLN A 190 7.80 -3.01 0.79
C GLN A 190 7.08 -2.68 2.08
N ILE A 191 7.81 -2.09 3.03
CA ILE A 191 7.24 -1.59 4.28
C ILE A 191 7.38 -0.09 4.28
N TYR A 192 6.25 0.58 4.37
CA TYR A 192 6.21 2.01 4.57
C TYR A 192 6.13 2.29 6.06
N THR A 193 6.92 3.25 6.55
CA THR A 193 6.89 3.70 7.94
C THR A 193 6.70 5.20 7.96
N GLN A 194 5.71 5.67 8.71
CA GLN A 194 5.40 7.07 8.87
C GLN A 194 5.52 7.47 10.34
N ASN A 195 6.24 8.55 10.62
CA ASN A 195 6.29 9.12 11.96
C ASN A 195 5.04 9.99 12.21
N LEU A 196 4.19 9.54 13.13
CA LEU A 196 2.98 10.24 13.57
C LEU A 196 3.16 10.92 14.93
N LEU A 197 4.38 10.92 15.50
CA LEU A 197 4.67 11.58 16.77
C LEU A 197 4.34 13.09 16.76
N PRO A 198 4.68 13.88 15.70
CA PRO A 198 4.33 15.30 15.67
C PRO A 198 2.81 15.52 15.72
N GLN A 199 2.04 14.65 15.06
CA GLN A 199 0.58 14.71 15.10
C GLN A 199 0.05 14.38 16.49
N LYS A 200 0.61 13.36 17.16
CA LYS A 200 0.26 13.01 18.55
C LYS A 200 0.52 14.19 19.50
N GLN A 201 1.69 14.82 19.40
CA GLN A 201 2.04 15.97 20.23
C GLN A 201 1.10 17.16 20.01
N SER A 202 0.75 17.44 18.76
CA SER A 202 -0.21 18.51 18.44
C SER A 202 -1.59 18.26 19.05
N ILE A 203 -2.06 17.00 19.03
CA ILE A 203 -3.32 16.61 19.68
C ILE A 203 -3.23 16.73 21.20
N GLU A 204 -2.13 16.30 21.82
CA GLU A 204 -1.88 16.44 23.27
C GLU A 204 -1.84 17.92 23.72
N GLN A 205 -1.20 18.78 22.93
CA GLN A 205 -1.18 20.23 23.17
C GLN A 205 -2.59 20.82 23.03
N SER A 206 -3.31 20.49 21.95
CA SER A 206 -4.68 20.95 21.72
C SER A 206 -5.62 20.53 22.85
N ARG A 207 -5.45 19.31 23.36
CA ARG A 207 -6.19 18.81 24.53
C ARG A 207 -5.91 19.66 25.76
N THR A 208 -4.63 19.90 26.06
CA THR A 208 -4.21 20.69 27.22
C THR A 208 -4.78 22.11 27.18
N GLU A 209 -4.74 22.75 26.01
CA GLU A 209 -5.31 24.08 25.80
C GLU A 209 -6.84 24.10 25.97
N ALA A 210 -7.53 23.10 25.44
CA ALA A 210 -8.97 22.97 25.59
C ALA A 210 -9.39 22.70 27.05
N GLU A 211 -8.65 21.86 27.78
CA GLU A 211 -8.87 21.60 29.21
C GLU A 211 -8.66 22.89 30.05
N LYS A 212 -7.61 23.65 29.75
CA LYS A 212 -7.36 24.96 30.40
C LYS A 212 -8.48 25.95 30.13
N THR A 213 -8.94 26.03 28.88
CA THR A 213 -10.06 26.90 28.48
C THR A 213 -11.34 26.51 29.20
N LEU A 214 -11.65 25.21 29.26
CA LEU A 214 -12.81 24.70 29.98
C LEU A 214 -12.78 25.09 31.47
N ALA A 215 -11.63 24.91 32.13
CA ALA A 215 -11.47 25.29 33.53
C ALA A 215 -11.69 26.81 33.75
N GLN A 216 -11.17 27.64 32.85
CA GLN A 216 -11.36 29.10 32.90
C GLN A 216 -12.83 29.50 32.71
N LEU A 217 -13.54 28.86 31.76
CA LEU A 217 -14.96 29.11 31.51
C LEU A 217 -15.81 28.71 32.72
N GLN A 218 -15.53 27.55 33.32
CA GLN A 218 -16.19 27.09 34.54
C GLN A 218 -15.95 28.04 35.72
N ALA A 219 -14.72 28.52 35.89
CA ALA A 219 -14.40 29.52 36.92
C ALA A 219 -15.14 30.84 36.69
N SER A 220 -15.18 31.33 35.44
CA SER A 220 -15.89 32.56 35.06
C SER A 220 -17.39 32.44 35.28
N ARG A 221 -17.98 31.28 34.96
CA ARG A 221 -19.38 30.96 35.25
C ARG A 221 -19.66 31.01 36.75
N GLN A 222 -18.78 30.41 37.57
CA GLN A 222 -18.96 30.42 39.03
C GLN A 222 -18.84 31.84 39.61
N GLN A 223 -17.92 32.65 39.09
CA GLN A 223 -17.80 34.06 39.47
C GLN A 223 -19.07 34.84 39.14
N LEU A 224 -19.66 34.62 37.96
CA LEU A 224 -20.94 35.24 37.58
C LEU A 224 -22.07 34.88 38.56
N ILE A 225 -22.19 33.61 38.94
CA ILE A 225 -23.21 33.14 39.90
C ILE A 225 -23.05 33.84 41.25
N THR A 226 -21.82 33.91 41.77
CA THR A 226 -21.54 34.57 43.05
C THR A 226 -21.81 36.08 42.98
N ALA A 227 -21.39 36.74 41.90
CA ALA A 227 -21.63 38.16 41.69
C ALA A 227 -23.13 38.48 41.63
N HIS A 228 -23.89 37.68 40.88
CA HIS A 228 -25.34 37.81 40.77
C HIS A 228 -26.03 37.64 42.13
N SER A 229 -25.67 36.61 42.89
CA SER A 229 -26.24 36.38 44.23
C SER A 229 -25.99 37.57 45.16
N SER A 230 -24.79 38.14 45.14
CA SER A 230 -24.46 39.35 45.91
C SER A 230 -25.29 40.57 45.48
N ALA A 231 -25.44 40.79 44.17
CA ALA A 231 -26.22 41.89 43.62
C ALA A 231 -27.71 41.79 44.00
N VAL A 232 -28.31 40.60 43.84
CA VAL A 232 -29.71 40.34 44.24
C VAL A 232 -29.91 40.55 45.74
N ASN A 233 -29.01 40.05 46.58
CA ASN A 233 -29.08 40.24 48.02
C ASN A 233 -29.02 41.73 48.41
N SER A 234 -28.12 42.50 47.78
CA SER A 234 -28.00 43.95 48.01
C SER A 234 -29.26 44.70 47.59
N LEU A 235 -29.83 44.40 46.42
CA LEU A 235 -31.07 45.01 45.93
C LEU A 235 -32.26 44.65 46.84
N GLN A 236 -32.35 43.39 47.28
CA GLN A 236 -33.42 42.93 48.16
C GLN A 236 -33.34 43.59 49.54
N GLN A 237 -32.14 43.78 50.11
CA GLN A 237 -31.95 44.51 51.36
C GLN A 237 -32.44 45.96 51.24
N ARG A 238 -32.15 46.64 50.13
CA ARG A 238 -32.63 48.01 49.87
C ARG A 238 -34.15 48.06 49.72
N LEU A 239 -34.74 47.11 48.99
CA LEU A 239 -36.20 46.98 48.87
C LEU A 239 -36.87 46.77 50.24
N ASN A 240 -36.30 45.91 51.08
CA ASN A 240 -36.80 45.67 52.42
C ASN A 240 -36.69 46.91 53.31
N ALA A 241 -35.61 47.69 53.19
CA ALA A 241 -35.45 48.95 53.92
C ALA A 241 -36.49 49.99 53.50
N VAL A 242 -36.71 50.17 52.18
CA VAL A 242 -37.75 51.06 51.65
C VAL A 242 -39.15 50.62 52.11
N ALA A 243 -39.45 49.31 52.08
CA ALA A 243 -40.72 48.79 52.55
C ALA A 243 -40.95 49.05 54.06
N LYS A 244 -39.92 48.84 54.89
CA LYS A 244 -39.99 49.14 56.33
C LYS A 244 -40.27 50.62 56.59
N GLU A 245 -39.59 51.51 55.87
CA GLU A 245 -39.80 52.96 56.02
C GLU A 245 -41.21 53.38 55.58
N GLN A 246 -41.71 52.82 54.47
CA GLN A 246 -43.09 53.05 54.02
C GLN A 246 -44.11 52.62 55.09
N THR A 247 -43.96 51.42 55.66
CA THR A 247 -44.86 50.94 56.71
C THR A 247 -44.79 51.82 57.96
N ALA A 248 -43.60 52.25 58.37
CA ALA A 248 -43.44 53.13 59.53
C ALA A 248 -44.16 54.47 59.32
N LEU A 249 -43.96 55.11 58.17
CA LEU A 249 -44.61 56.40 57.83
C LEU A 249 -46.12 56.29 57.69
N GLN A 250 -46.64 55.18 57.13
CA GLN A 250 -48.08 54.92 57.02
C GLN A 250 -48.75 54.68 58.38
N SER A 251 -47.99 54.20 59.38
CA SER A 251 -48.49 53.99 60.73
C SER A 251 -48.43 55.24 61.63
N GLU A 252 -47.81 56.33 61.16
CA GLU A 252 -47.65 57.57 61.94
C GLU A 252 -48.96 58.38 61.95
N VAL A 253 -49.66 58.40 63.09
CA VAL A 253 -50.88 59.21 63.29
C VAL A 253 -50.48 60.61 63.76
N THR A 254 -50.75 61.62 62.93
CA THR A 254 -50.50 63.04 63.26
C THR A 254 -51.62 63.93 62.75
N PHE A 255 -51.93 64.97 63.52
CA PHE A 255 -52.95 65.99 63.19
C PHE A 255 -52.34 67.30 62.69
N ASP A 256 -51.00 67.39 62.64
CA ASP A 256 -50.30 68.55 62.08
C ASP A 256 -50.30 68.49 60.54
N PRO A 257 -50.94 69.45 59.84
CA PRO A 257 -50.97 69.49 58.37
C PRO A 257 -49.58 69.55 57.73
N ALA A 258 -48.61 70.23 58.37
CA ALA A 258 -47.25 70.34 57.84
C ALA A 258 -46.54 68.99 57.86
N ARG A 259 -46.68 68.23 58.96
CA ARG A 259 -46.15 66.87 59.08
C ARG A 259 -46.81 65.91 58.10
N GLN A 260 -48.13 65.97 57.93
CA GLN A 260 -48.84 65.14 56.94
C GLN A 260 -48.32 65.37 55.52
N ALA A 261 -48.09 66.63 55.13
CA ALA A 261 -47.51 66.96 53.82
C ALA A 261 -46.09 66.37 53.64
N GLN A 262 -45.25 66.40 54.68
CA GLN A 262 -43.91 65.79 54.65
C GLN A 262 -43.97 64.26 54.51
N ILE A 263 -44.87 63.60 55.25
CA ILE A 263 -45.06 62.14 55.17
C ILE A 263 -45.46 61.75 53.74
N ASN A 264 -46.44 62.44 53.16
CA ASN A 264 -46.90 62.16 51.79
C ASN A 264 -45.78 62.36 50.76
N ALA A 265 -45.03 63.46 50.85
CA ALA A 265 -43.90 63.71 49.95
C ALA A 265 -42.81 62.62 50.06
N ARG A 266 -42.55 62.13 51.28
CA ARG A 266 -41.58 61.04 51.50
C ARG A 266 -42.10 59.70 50.97
N LEU A 267 -43.38 59.39 51.16
CA LEU A 267 -44.00 58.18 50.61
C LEU A 267 -43.93 58.16 49.08
N ASP A 268 -44.15 59.29 48.41
CA ASP A 268 -43.99 59.42 46.96
C ASP A 268 -42.55 59.18 46.51
N GLN A 269 -41.57 59.71 47.26
CA GLN A 269 -40.16 59.47 46.99
C GLN A 269 -39.80 57.98 47.15
N LEU A 270 -40.27 57.34 48.22
CA LEU A 270 -40.05 55.91 48.48
C LEU A 270 -40.72 55.03 47.41
N ALA A 271 -41.90 55.41 46.92
CA ALA A 271 -42.58 54.71 45.82
C ALA A 271 -41.73 54.75 44.53
N LYS A 272 -41.18 55.92 44.17
CA LYS A 272 -40.26 56.05 43.03
C LYS A 272 -38.99 55.23 43.21
N GLN A 273 -38.40 55.25 44.40
CA GLN A 273 -37.22 54.44 44.73
C GLN A 273 -37.50 52.93 44.62
N LYS A 274 -38.65 52.47 45.11
CA LYS A 274 -39.08 51.07 45.00
C LYS A 274 -39.18 50.63 43.55
N ILE A 275 -39.82 51.42 42.69
CA ILE A 275 -39.93 51.14 41.24
C ILE A 275 -38.53 51.05 40.60
N SER A 276 -37.64 51.98 40.93
CA SER A 276 -36.26 51.98 40.42
C SER A 276 -35.49 50.72 40.84
N LEU A 277 -35.57 50.32 42.12
CA LEU A 277 -34.92 49.11 42.63
C LEU A 277 -35.50 47.82 42.02
N GLN A 278 -36.82 47.76 41.82
CA GLN A 278 -37.46 46.64 41.13
C GLN A 278 -37.01 46.53 39.68
N SER A 279 -36.89 47.65 38.98
CA SER A 279 -36.35 47.70 37.62
C SER A 279 -34.89 47.24 37.56
N GLN A 280 -34.06 47.65 38.52
CA GLN A 280 -32.67 47.16 38.64
C GLN A 280 -32.61 45.65 38.85
N LEU A 281 -33.49 45.09 39.67
CA LEU A 281 -33.55 43.64 39.93
C LEU A 281 -33.94 42.86 38.66
N VAL A 282 -34.92 43.35 37.90
CA VAL A 282 -35.30 42.76 36.60
C VAL A 282 -34.13 42.84 35.61
N SER A 283 -33.46 43.99 35.53
CA SER A 283 -32.30 44.20 34.65
C SER A 283 -31.14 43.26 35.01
N GLU A 284 -30.83 43.11 36.29
CA GLU A 284 -29.80 42.21 36.81
C GLU A 284 -30.12 40.74 36.46
N ASN A 285 -31.36 40.30 36.68
CA ASN A 285 -31.81 38.95 36.33
C ASN A 285 -31.71 38.67 34.83
N ASN A 286 -32.11 39.63 33.99
CA ASN A 286 -32.03 39.49 32.53
C ASN A 286 -30.56 39.42 32.05
N SER A 287 -29.70 40.31 32.57
CA SER A 287 -28.27 40.33 32.28
C SER A 287 -27.58 39.03 32.71
N TYR A 288 -27.91 38.54 33.91
CA TYR A 288 -27.41 37.27 34.43
C TYR A 288 -27.82 36.10 33.54
N SER A 289 -29.10 35.98 33.19
CA SER A 289 -29.62 34.89 32.36
C SER A 289 -28.92 34.84 30.99
N GLN A 290 -28.74 35.99 30.34
CA GLN A 290 -28.03 36.09 29.06
C GLN A 290 -26.56 35.65 29.17
N LYS A 291 -25.85 36.16 30.17
CA LYS A 291 -24.44 35.81 30.39
C LYS A 291 -24.28 34.33 30.76
N LEU A 292 -25.16 33.80 31.59
CA LEU A 292 -25.16 32.39 31.97
C LEU A 292 -25.36 31.50 30.75
N GLY A 293 -26.34 31.81 29.89
CA GLY A 293 -26.57 31.07 28.64
C GLY A 293 -25.39 31.11 27.68
N SER A 294 -24.70 32.27 27.59
CA SER A 294 -23.46 32.40 26.80
C SER A 294 -22.34 31.50 27.34
N TRP A 295 -22.09 31.52 28.65
CA TRP A 295 -21.09 30.68 29.28
C TRP A 295 -21.41 29.18 29.16
N ASP A 296 -22.66 28.79 29.38
CA ASP A 296 -23.10 27.40 29.25
C ASP A 296 -22.91 26.90 27.80
N SER A 297 -23.20 27.74 26.81
CA SER A 297 -22.96 27.43 25.40
C SER A 297 -21.47 27.25 25.07
N GLN A 298 -20.61 28.14 25.58
CA GLN A 298 -19.16 28.04 25.38
C GLN A 298 -18.56 26.82 26.07
N ILE A 299 -19.02 26.49 27.28
CA ILE A 299 -18.63 25.28 28.01
C ILE A 299 -19.02 24.04 27.21
N SER A 300 -20.26 23.96 26.75
CA SER A 300 -20.78 22.83 25.95
C SER A 300 -19.99 22.65 24.64
N TYR A 301 -19.71 23.75 23.94
CA TYR A 301 -18.87 23.73 22.74
C TYR A 301 -17.47 23.21 23.03
N THR A 302 -16.83 23.69 24.10
CA THR A 302 -15.48 23.26 24.48
C THR A 302 -15.44 21.80 24.91
N GLN A 303 -16.47 21.31 25.60
CA GLN A 303 -16.62 19.90 25.95
C GLN A 303 -16.75 19.01 24.70
N THR A 304 -17.59 19.42 23.74
CA THR A 304 -17.73 18.71 22.45
C THR A 304 -16.40 18.68 21.69
N ASN A 305 -15.66 19.79 21.72
CA ASN A 305 -14.33 19.84 21.10
C ASN A 305 -13.35 18.87 21.78
N LEU A 306 -13.36 18.78 23.12
CA LEU A 306 -12.54 17.81 23.85
C LEU A 306 -12.88 16.36 23.49
N GLU A 307 -14.16 16.02 23.34
CA GLU A 307 -14.57 14.69 22.87
C GLU A 307 -14.04 14.38 21.46
N ASN A 308 -14.09 15.37 20.56
CA ASN A 308 -13.55 15.21 19.20
C ASN A 308 -12.02 15.03 19.22
N ILE A 309 -11.31 15.80 20.05
CA ILE A 309 -9.86 15.65 20.26
C ILE A 309 -9.56 14.23 20.82
N GLN A 310 -10.35 13.74 21.77
CA GLN A 310 -10.18 12.37 22.30
C GLN A 310 -10.41 11.30 21.23
N LYS A 311 -11.41 11.47 20.35
CA LYS A 311 -11.65 10.54 19.23
C LYS A 311 -10.51 10.57 18.22
N GLN A 312 -9.97 11.75 17.90
CA GLN A 312 -8.79 11.88 17.04
C GLN A 312 -7.59 11.18 17.66
N ASP A 313 -7.38 11.38 18.96
CA ASP A 313 -6.29 10.75 19.70
C ASP A 313 -6.39 9.21 19.68
N GLN A 314 -7.59 8.69 19.96
CA GLN A 314 -7.84 7.25 19.94
C GLN A 314 -7.67 6.67 18.53
N SER A 315 -8.21 7.34 17.51
CA SER A 315 -8.02 6.95 16.11
C SER A 315 -6.54 6.88 15.74
N LEU A 316 -5.73 7.84 16.20
CA LEU A 316 -4.29 7.85 15.96
C LEU A 316 -3.59 6.67 16.65
N VAL A 317 -3.98 6.33 17.88
CA VAL A 317 -3.47 5.15 18.61
C VAL A 317 -3.85 3.86 17.91
N ASP A 318 -5.11 3.71 17.50
CA ASP A 318 -5.59 2.51 16.80
C ASP A 318 -4.89 2.34 15.44
N ASN A 319 -4.61 3.45 14.76
CA ASN A 319 -3.92 3.49 13.48
C ASN A 319 -2.43 3.10 13.58
N VAL A 320 -1.78 3.32 14.73
CA VAL A 320 -0.41 2.86 15.00
C VAL A 320 -0.39 1.44 15.55
N ALA A 321 -1.42 1.05 16.30
CA ALA A 321 -1.56 -0.30 16.85
C ALA A 321 -1.87 -1.35 15.78
N THR A 322 -2.32 -0.93 14.60
CA THR A 322 -2.68 -1.81 13.48
C THR A 322 -1.81 -1.54 12.26
N VAL A 323 -1.56 -2.59 11.48
CA VAL A 323 -0.84 -2.52 10.21
C VAL A 323 -1.83 -2.84 9.12
N GLN A 324 -1.98 -1.90 8.19
CA GLN A 324 -2.76 -2.11 6.98
C GLN A 324 -1.86 -2.78 5.94
N GLY A 325 -2.38 -3.83 5.33
CA GLY A 325 -1.61 -4.70 4.46
C GLY A 325 -2.29 -4.95 3.12
N TYR A 326 -1.48 -5.02 2.07
CA TYR A 326 -1.92 -5.44 0.74
C TYR A 326 -0.93 -6.44 0.14
N ILE A 327 -1.43 -7.63 -0.18
CA ILE A 327 -0.64 -8.66 -0.87
C ILE A 327 -1.21 -8.85 -2.27
N ALA A 328 -0.41 -8.53 -3.29
CA ALA A 328 -0.69 -8.86 -4.68
C ALA A 328 -0.15 -10.25 -5.02
N ILE A 329 -0.90 -11.03 -5.79
CA ILE A 329 -0.53 -12.38 -6.18
C ILE A 329 -0.66 -12.49 -7.69
N ASN A 330 0.44 -12.82 -8.35
CA ASN A 330 0.49 -12.95 -9.81
C ASN A 330 0.87 -14.37 -10.22
N TRP A 331 0.26 -14.83 -11.30
CA TRP A 331 0.62 -16.09 -11.92
C TRP A 331 1.99 -16.00 -12.58
N ILE A 332 2.75 -17.09 -12.51
CA ILE A 332 4.06 -17.20 -13.15
C ILE A 332 4.15 -18.45 -14.02
N SER A 333 4.62 -18.26 -15.25
CA SER A 333 4.87 -19.35 -16.19
C SER A 333 6.12 -20.15 -15.81
N LEU A 334 6.25 -21.37 -16.36
CA LEU A 334 7.48 -22.17 -16.18
C LEU A 334 8.70 -21.47 -16.78
N TRP A 335 8.50 -20.71 -17.87
CA TRP A 335 9.57 -19.98 -18.55
C TRP A 335 10.06 -18.80 -17.72
N GLU A 336 9.15 -17.98 -17.19
CA GLU A 336 9.50 -16.87 -16.29
C GLU A 336 10.12 -17.38 -14.99
N ALA A 337 9.66 -18.52 -14.46
CA ALA A 337 10.26 -19.16 -13.31
C ALA A 337 11.69 -19.64 -13.61
N ALA A 338 11.91 -20.27 -14.78
CA ALA A 338 13.24 -20.71 -15.21
C ALA A 338 14.18 -19.52 -15.39
N ASP A 339 13.73 -18.43 -16.01
CA ASP A 339 14.50 -17.20 -16.19
C ASP A 339 14.89 -16.55 -14.84
N LEU A 340 13.99 -16.61 -13.85
CA LEU A 340 14.25 -16.09 -12.51
C LEU A 340 15.35 -16.85 -11.75
N TYR A 341 15.50 -18.16 -11.99
CA TYR A 341 16.54 -19.01 -11.39
C TYR A 341 17.82 -19.09 -12.22
N MET A 342 17.69 -19.02 -13.55
CA MET A 342 18.79 -19.11 -14.52
C MET A 342 19.16 -17.74 -15.06
N SER A 343 19.04 -16.69 -14.24
CA SER A 343 19.25 -15.31 -14.67
C SER A 343 20.67 -15.14 -15.24
N GLY A 344 20.75 -14.94 -16.55
CA GLY A 344 22.00 -14.86 -17.31
C GLY A 344 22.03 -15.78 -18.55
N PRO A 345 23.07 -15.69 -19.39
CA PRO A 345 23.18 -16.46 -20.62
C PRO A 345 23.39 -17.96 -20.38
N LEU A 346 23.15 -18.54 -19.20
CA LEU A 346 23.40 -19.96 -18.93
C LEU A 346 22.60 -20.88 -19.86
N VAL A 347 21.36 -20.52 -20.18
CA VAL A 347 20.58 -21.22 -21.20
C VAL A 347 21.24 -21.09 -22.57
N ALA A 348 21.73 -19.90 -22.93
CA ALA A 348 22.49 -19.66 -24.16
C ALA A 348 23.82 -20.45 -24.18
N TRP A 349 24.52 -20.56 -23.05
CA TRP A 349 25.75 -21.36 -22.88
C TRP A 349 25.46 -22.85 -22.98
N LEU A 350 24.34 -23.34 -22.45
CA LEU A 350 23.92 -24.74 -22.61
C LEU A 350 23.61 -25.07 -24.08
N PHE A 351 22.90 -24.18 -24.78
CA PHE A 351 22.67 -24.35 -26.22
C PHE A 351 23.95 -24.22 -27.05
N LEU A 352 24.86 -23.33 -26.68
CA LEU A 352 26.17 -23.18 -27.31
C LEU A 352 27.07 -24.40 -27.06
N ALA A 353 27.07 -24.94 -25.84
CA ALA A 353 27.79 -26.17 -25.50
C ALA A 353 27.22 -27.39 -26.24
N ALA A 354 25.89 -27.50 -26.35
CA ALA A 354 25.24 -28.54 -27.15
C ALA A 354 25.58 -28.40 -28.65
N ALA A 355 25.59 -27.17 -29.18
CA ALA A 355 25.98 -26.90 -30.56
C ALA A 355 27.45 -27.29 -30.82
N LEU A 356 28.37 -26.95 -29.89
CA LEU A 356 29.77 -27.36 -29.96
C LEU A 356 29.94 -28.88 -29.87
N ALA A 357 29.20 -29.56 -28.99
CA ALA A 357 29.25 -31.01 -28.87
C ALA A 357 28.80 -31.71 -30.15
N VAL A 358 27.70 -31.24 -30.77
CA VAL A 358 27.21 -31.76 -32.07
C VAL A 358 28.22 -31.48 -33.19
N TYR A 359 28.78 -30.27 -33.24
CA TYR A 359 29.81 -29.89 -34.22
C TYR A 359 31.06 -30.77 -34.11
N LEU A 360 31.56 -31.00 -32.90
CA LEU A 360 32.72 -31.87 -32.65
C LEU A 360 32.42 -33.34 -32.97
N TRP A 361 31.17 -33.79 -32.78
CA TRP A 361 30.77 -35.16 -33.13
C TRP A 361 30.68 -35.37 -34.64
N GLN A 362 30.15 -34.40 -35.40
CA GLN A 362 30.16 -34.40 -36.86
C GLN A 362 31.58 -34.37 -37.44
N ARG A 363 32.52 -33.67 -36.80
CA ARG A 363 33.91 -33.62 -37.27
C ARG A 363 34.70 -34.92 -37.01
N ARG A 364 34.19 -35.79 -36.13
CA ARG A 364 34.76 -37.12 -35.85
C ARG A 364 34.27 -38.21 -36.81
N THR A 365 33.26 -37.94 -37.65
CA THR A 365 32.93 -38.84 -38.76
C THR A 365 33.86 -38.52 -39.94
N PRO A 366 34.80 -39.40 -40.30
CA PRO A 366 35.73 -39.13 -41.40
C PRO A 366 34.96 -39.06 -42.73
N GLU A 367 35.15 -37.96 -43.46
CA GLU A 367 34.70 -37.83 -44.85
C GLU A 367 35.34 -38.94 -45.68
N ILE A 368 34.53 -39.85 -46.20
CA ILE A 368 34.94 -40.76 -47.27
C ILE A 368 34.97 -39.90 -48.54
N LEU A 369 36.18 -39.58 -48.99
CA LEU A 369 36.45 -39.00 -50.31
C LEU A 369 35.79 -39.88 -51.38
N LEU A 370 34.80 -39.32 -52.07
CA LEU A 370 34.19 -39.94 -53.25
C LEU A 370 35.11 -39.70 -54.47
N PRO A 371 35.38 -40.73 -55.30
CA PRO A 371 36.09 -40.58 -56.57
C PRO A 371 35.27 -39.84 -57.64
#